data_AF-A0A7H8KNF6-F1
#
_entry.id   AF-A0A7H8KNF6-F1
#
_cell.length_a   1.000
_cell.length_b   1.000
_cell.length_c   1.000
_cell.angle_alpha   90.00
_cell.angle_beta   90.00
_cell.angle_gamma   90.00
#
_symmetry.space_group_name_H-M   'P 1'
#
loop_
_entity.id
_entity.type
_entity.pdbx_description
1 polymer ?
#
loop_
_entity_poly.entity_id
_entity_poly.type
_entity_poly.pdbx_seq_one_letter_code
_entity_poly.pdbx_strand_id
1 'polypeptide(L)' 'MIAVVVAAASAHENAVGIALRARQVCEAMDLPVAPDNINNVRLKLKRLADRGIPAETEPGLFTQPRP' A
#
# COMPACT_ATOMS: atom_id res chain seq x y z
N MET A 1 4.46 -7.15 -7.68
CA MET A 1 4.11 -6.62 -6.35
C MET A 1 4.33 -5.11 -6.24
N ILE A 2 5.54 -4.59 -6.49
CA ILE A 2 5.79 -3.12 -6.50
C ILE A 2 4.88 -2.39 -7.51
N ALA A 3 4.74 -2.92 -8.74
CA ALA A 3 3.88 -2.33 -9.78
C ALA A 3 2.39 -2.26 -9.41
N VAL A 4 1.86 -3.22 -8.63
CA VAL A 4 0.43 -3.21 -8.21
C VAL A 4 0.17 -2.15 -7.16
N VAL A 5 1.09 -1.94 -6.22
CA VAL A 5 0.94 -0.88 -5.20
C VAL A 5 0.97 0.50 -5.86
N VAL A 6 1.86 0.70 -6.84
CA VAL A 6 1.94 1.93 -7.64
C VAL A 6 0.68 2.12 -8.52
N ALA A 7 0.20 1.05 -9.18
CA ALA A 7 -0.98 1.11 -10.03
C ALA A 7 -2.29 1.32 -9.24
N ALA A 8 -2.46 0.69 -8.07
CA ALA A 8 -3.61 0.90 -7.19
C ALA A 8 -3.65 2.33 -6.63
N ALA A 9 -2.48 2.93 -6.39
CA ALA A 9 -2.36 4.34 -6.03
C ALA A 9 -2.54 5.30 -7.22
N SER A 10 -2.64 4.80 -8.45
CA SER A 10 -2.85 5.59 -9.67
C SER A 10 -4.32 5.62 -10.13
N ALA A 11 -5.17 4.73 -9.62
CA ALA A 11 -6.54 4.50 -10.12
C ALA A 11 -7.64 5.29 -9.37
N HIS A 12 -7.30 6.15 -8.41
CA HIS A 12 -8.26 6.99 -7.68
C HIS A 12 -7.79 8.45 -7.70
N GLU A 13 -7.92 9.12 -8.85
CA GLU A 13 -7.65 10.54 -9.00
C GLU A 13 -8.50 11.39 -8.03
N ASN A 14 -7.92 11.74 -6.87
CA ASN A 14 -8.28 12.94 -6.13
C ASN A 14 -7.12 13.39 -5.21
N ALA A 15 -6.34 14.36 -5.69
CA ALA A 15 -5.55 15.42 -5.02
C ALA A 15 -4.76 15.22 -3.70
N VAL A 16 -4.73 14.05 -3.05
CA VAL A 16 -3.81 13.71 -1.94
C VAL A 16 -3.24 12.34 -2.29
N GLY A 17 -1.90 12.20 -2.28
CA GLY A 17 -1.24 10.93 -2.62
C GLY A 17 -1.95 9.75 -1.97
N ILE A 18 -2.49 8.85 -2.78
CA ILE A 18 -3.49 7.88 -2.34
C ILE A 18 -2.90 7.04 -1.22
N ALA A 19 -3.47 7.20 -0.03
CA ALA A 19 -3.04 6.51 1.16
C ALA A 19 -3.71 5.13 1.18
N LEU A 20 -2.94 4.07 0.99
CA LEU A 20 -3.43 2.69 0.93
C LEU A 20 -3.17 1.97 2.25
N ARG A 21 -4.21 1.32 2.78
CA ARG A 21 -4.12 0.35 3.87
C ARG A 21 -3.76 -1.03 3.30
N ALA A 22 -3.12 -1.87 4.12
CA ALA A 22 -2.75 -3.24 3.74
C ALA A 22 -3.95 -4.08 3.22
N ARG A 23 -5.14 -3.85 3.77
CA ARG A 23 -6.39 -4.46 3.28
C ARG A 23 -6.70 -4.09 1.84
N GLN A 24 -6.63 -2.81 1.48
CA GLN A 24 -6.90 -2.34 0.12
C GLN A 24 -5.87 -2.90 -0.87
N VAL A 25 -4.64 -3.12 -0.41
CA VAL A 25 -3.61 -3.79 -1.20
C VAL A 25 -3.90 -5.28 -1.37
N CYS A 26 -4.48 -5.97 -0.38
CA CYS A 26 -4.98 -7.34 -0.58
C CYS A 26 -6.10 -7.37 -1.63
N GLU A 27 -7.07 -6.45 -1.55
CA GLU A 27 -8.19 -6.34 -2.49
C GLU A 27 -7.68 -6.07 -3.92
N ALA A 28 -6.74 -5.14 -4.09
CA ALA A 28 -6.14 -4.82 -5.40
C ALA A 28 -5.24 -5.93 -5.97
N MET A 29 -4.79 -6.87 -5.13
CA MET A 29 -3.99 -8.04 -5.54
C MET A 29 -4.83 -9.31 -5.68
N ASP A 30 -6.16 -9.22 -5.53
CA ASP A 30 -7.08 -10.37 -5.49
C ASP A 30 -6.65 -11.42 -4.43
N LEU A 31 -6.04 -10.96 -3.33
CA LEU A 31 -5.72 -11.80 -2.20
C LEU A 31 -6.94 -11.90 -1.28
N PRO A 32 -7.21 -13.08 -0.70
CA PRO A 32 -8.22 -13.21 0.34
C PRO A 32 -7.96 -12.20 1.46
N VAL A 33 -8.98 -11.43 1.83
CA VAL A 33 -8.93 -10.45 2.93
C VAL A 33 -9.00 -11.18 4.28
N ALA A 34 -7.98 -11.98 4.55
CA ALA A 34 -7.79 -12.73 5.79
C ALA A 34 -6.74 -12.05 6.67
N PRO A 35 -6.81 -12.20 8.02
CA PRO A 35 -5.86 -11.57 8.94
C PRO A 35 -4.39 -11.84 8.59
N ASP A 36 -4.06 -13.08 8.22
CA ASP A 36 -2.69 -13.47 7.85
C ASP A 36 -2.20 -12.76 6.60
N ASN A 37 -3.06 -12.63 5.59
CA ASN A 37 -2.72 -11.95 4.35
C ASN A 37 -2.51 -10.45 4.57
N ILE A 38 -3.38 -9.82 5.36
CA ILE A 38 -3.26 -8.41 5.74
C ILE A 38 -1.95 -8.16 6.50
N ASN A 39 -1.61 -9.03 7.46
CA ASN A 39 -0.36 -8.92 8.23
C ASN A 39 0.87 -9.10 7.35
N ASN A 40 0.85 -10.09 6.44
CA ASN A 40 1.92 -10.33 5.47
C ASN A 40 2.11 -9.14 4.53
N VAL A 41 1.02 -8.57 4.01
CA VAL A 41 1.07 -7.38 3.15
C VAL A 41 1.58 -6.17 3.93
N ARG A 42 1.12 -5.96 5.17
CA ARG A 42 1.60 -4.88 6.04
C ARG A 42 3.10 -4.97 6.30
N LEU A 43 3.62 -6.17 6.59
CA LEU A 43 5.06 -6.38 6.80
C LEU A 43 5.87 -6.08 5.53
N LYS A 44 5.35 -6.47 4.36
CA LYS A 44 6.00 -6.17 3.07
C LYS A 44 5.97 -4.67 2.75
N LEU A 45 4.84 -3.99 2.99
CA LEU A 45 4.72 -2.54 2.81
C LEU A 45 5.68 -1.78 3.72
N LYS A 46 5.81 -2.19 5.00
CA LYS A 46 6.78 -1.60 5.92
C LYS A 46 8.22 -1.72 5.43
N ARG A 47 8.63 -2.92 4.96
CA ARG A 47 9.96 -3.13 4.37
C ARG A 47 10.21 -2.29 3.12
N LEU A 48 9.18 -1.99 2.34
CA LEU A 48 9.29 -1.10 1.19
C LEU A 48 9.38 0.36 1.65
N ALA A 49 8.67 0.72 2.72
CA ALA A 49 8.71 2.07 3.30
C ALA A 49 10.07 2.40 3.90
N ASP A 50 10.72 1.42 4.55
CA ASP A 50 12.11 1.53 5.01
C ASP A 50 13.09 1.81 3.86
N ARG A 51 12.70 1.51 2.61
CA ARG A 51 13.47 1.78 1.39
C ARG A 51 13.06 3.08 0.68
N GLY A 52 12.14 3.85 1.27
CA GLY A 52 11.64 5.11 0.71
C GLY A 52 10.71 4.95 -0.49
N ILE A 53 10.10 3.77 -0.69
CA ILE A 53 9.22 3.52 -1.84
C ILE A 53 7.80 4.04 -1.57
N PRO A 54 7.03 3.52 -0.59
CA PRO A 54 5.90 4.22 0.01
C PRO A 54 6.33 4.94 1.30
N ALA A 55 5.73 6.09 1.63
CA ALA A 55 5.87 6.72 2.95
C ALA A 55 4.77 6.22 3.89
N GLU A 56 5.14 5.68 5.06
CA GLU A 56 4.18 5.37 6.13
C GLU A 56 3.85 6.67 6.90
N THR A 57 2.70 7.28 6.62
CA THR A 57 2.28 8.55 7.25
C THR A 57 1.62 8.34 8.60
N GLU A 58 0.93 7.20 8.77
CA GLU A 58 0.34 6.74 10.01
C GLU A 58 0.56 5.22 10.13
N PRO A 59 0.49 4.63 11.33
CA PRO A 59 0.66 3.18 11.50
C PRO A 59 -0.27 2.38 10.57
N GLY A 60 0.32 1.69 9.60
CA GLY A 60 -0.37 0.90 8.60
C GLY A 60 -1.07 1.69 7.47
N LEU A 61 -0.79 2.98 7.31
CA LEU A 61 -1.23 3.82 6.21
C LEU A 61 -0.02 4.18 5.35
N PHE A 62 -0.01 3.73 4.10
CA PHE A 62 1.10 3.89 3.19
C PHE A 62 0.71 4.80 2.04
N THR A 63 1.44 5.91 1.88
CA THR A 63 1.22 6.88 0.81
C THR A 63 2.34 6.77 -0.22
N GLN A 64 2.05 7.04 -1.48
CA GLN A 64 3.10 7.14 -2.48
C GLN A 64 3.79 8.52 -2.33
N PRO A 65 5.13 8.58 -2.17
CA PRO A 65 5.87 9.81 -2.26
C PRO A 65 5.64 10.40 -3.64
N ARG A 66 5.18 11.66 -3.69
CA ARG A 66 5.09 12.40 -4.95
C ARG A 66 6.53 12.68 -5.43
N PRO A 67 6.84 12.49 -6.72
CA PRO A 67 8.12 12.91 -7.28
C PRO A 67 8.38 14.41 -7.12
#